data_AF-A0A5C6CCU2-F1
#
_entry.id   AF-A0A5C6CCU2-F1
#
_cell.length_a   1.000
_cell.length_b   1.000
_cell.length_c   1.000
_cell.angle_alpha   90.00
_cell.angle_beta   90.00
_cell.angle_gamma   90.00
#
_symmetry.space_group_name_H-M   'P 1'
#
loop_
_entity.id
_entity.type
_entity.pdbx_description
1 polymer ?
#
loop_
_entity_poly.entity_id
_entity_poly.type
_entity_poly.pdbx_seq_one_letter_code
_entity_poly.pdbx_strand_id
1 'polypeptide(L)'
;MLSRCSFALRQVLRPLIAHVVATLMIGVATASAAEPIGRFDPGQDLLLAHFDLKTDVDDVHSVAAIATMLADPAMAKVRCHAVAGAYGVQTGLYVPAEGLFDLVFDDDWSDAHSDRDAALDRVTRLAAETLEAGGTVWVAEAGQSDFTAAVVRRLAERVPADELRSRIVVVQHADWNEEVTTAADLSYVRRTTNYKRIPDGNSVGNGTPGFRSELPVDWQTRITIARLATIWRRAIDIANRYNGVEGRYLNEAIAAGGLDFSDVSEVAWIFGLEDLTDAEAFFDRFATCPAGGRGNEDPSGGTGLIGGGNRLPR
;
A
#
# COMPACT_ATOMS: atom_id res chain seq x y z
N MET A 1 76.37 -62.58 44.89
CA MET A 1 76.65 -62.88 43.47
C MET A 1 75.32 -63.04 42.76
N LEU A 2 75.07 -62.25 41.70
CA LEU A 2 74.40 -62.59 40.43
C LEU A 2 73.08 -63.41 40.51
N SER A 3 71.96 -63.12 39.84
CA SER A 3 71.69 -62.38 38.62
C SER A 3 70.17 -62.43 38.34
N ARG A 4 69.59 -61.29 37.94
CA ARG A 4 68.66 -61.02 36.82
C ARG A 4 67.31 -61.75 36.57
N CYS A 5 66.45 -60.91 35.95
CA CYS A 5 65.35 -61.16 34.98
C CYS A 5 63.98 -61.56 35.57
N SER A 6 62.81 -61.10 35.09
CA SER A 6 62.39 -60.08 34.10
C SER A 6 60.85 -60.01 34.11
N PHE A 7 60.26 -58.85 33.76
CA PHE A 7 58.94 -58.62 33.11
C PHE A 7 57.66 -59.18 33.80
N ALA A 8 56.50 -58.53 33.89
CA ALA A 8 55.90 -57.40 33.17
C ALA A 8 54.60 -56.93 33.88
N LEU A 9 54.04 -55.83 33.35
CA LEU A 9 52.60 -55.51 33.31
C LEU A 9 51.97 -54.81 34.53
N ARG A 10 51.68 -53.50 34.39
CA ARG A 10 50.34 -53.01 34.03
C ARG A 10 50.32 -51.47 33.93
N GLN A 11 49.82 -51.01 32.80
CA GLN A 11 49.52 -49.62 32.47
C GLN A 11 48.42 -49.08 33.40
N VAL A 12 48.58 -47.84 33.88
CA VAL A 12 47.51 -47.04 34.48
C VAL A 12 47.25 -45.84 33.58
N LEU A 13 45.97 -45.72 33.20
CA LEU A 13 45.29 -44.61 32.53
C LEU A 13 45.81 -43.21 32.89
N ARG A 14 45.95 -42.36 31.88
CA ARG A 14 45.72 -40.91 31.99
C ARG A 14 44.81 -40.47 30.84
N PRO A 15 43.68 -39.80 31.09
CA PRO A 15 42.84 -39.29 30.03
C PRO A 15 43.40 -37.98 29.46
N LEU A 16 43.29 -37.86 28.13
CA LEU A 16 43.53 -36.67 27.34
C LEU A 16 42.47 -35.62 27.69
N ILE A 17 42.86 -34.46 28.22
CA ILE A 17 41.97 -33.30 28.33
C ILE A 17 42.05 -32.55 26.99
N ALA A 18 41.11 -32.83 26.09
CA ALA A 18 40.89 -32.02 24.90
C ALA A 18 40.00 -30.83 25.27
N HIS A 19 40.56 -29.62 25.30
CA HIS A 19 39.78 -28.38 25.37
C HIS A 19 39.14 -28.12 24.00
N VAL A 20 37.84 -28.35 23.88
CA VAL A 20 37.03 -27.86 22.76
C VAL A 20 36.48 -26.50 23.16
N VAL A 21 37.09 -25.42 22.66
CA VAL A 21 36.51 -24.08 22.71
C VAL A 21 35.56 -23.97 21.51
N ALA A 22 34.28 -24.18 21.76
CA ALA A 22 33.23 -23.93 20.77
C ALA A 22 32.92 -22.44 20.75
N THR A 23 33.52 -21.70 19.81
CA THR A 23 33.16 -20.31 19.53
C THR A 23 31.76 -20.29 18.90
N LEU A 24 30.75 -19.93 19.69
CA LEU A 24 29.39 -19.69 19.23
C LEU A 24 29.40 -18.40 18.38
N MET A 25 29.58 -18.52 17.08
CA MET A 25 29.33 -17.44 16.13
C MET A 25 27.82 -17.24 16.05
N ILE A 26 27.29 -16.36 16.90
CA ILE A 26 25.94 -15.83 16.76
C ILE A 26 25.98 -14.98 15.48
N GLY A 27 25.58 -15.58 14.36
CA GLY A 27 25.32 -14.86 13.13
C GLY A 27 24.16 -13.91 13.39
N VAL A 28 24.46 -12.63 13.58
CA VAL A 28 23.45 -11.57 13.48
C VAL A 28 23.03 -11.58 12.01
N ALA A 29 21.87 -12.17 11.73
CA ALA A 29 21.22 -12.00 10.45
C ALA A 29 20.89 -10.52 10.32
N THR A 30 21.71 -9.76 9.60
CA THR A 30 21.35 -8.43 9.17
C THR A 30 20.16 -8.59 8.25
N ALA A 31 18.96 -8.28 8.73
CA ALA A 31 17.80 -8.13 7.86
C ALA A 31 18.20 -7.12 6.78
N SER A 32 18.22 -7.56 5.52
CA SER A 32 18.42 -6.65 4.41
C SER A 32 17.29 -5.63 4.47
N ALA A 33 17.63 -4.38 4.78
CA ALA A 33 16.68 -3.28 4.65
C ALA A 33 16.12 -3.32 3.22
N ALA A 34 14.81 -3.12 3.07
CA ALA A 34 14.23 -2.98 1.75
C ALA A 34 14.78 -1.68 1.13
N GLU A 35 15.10 -1.71 -0.16
CA GLU A 35 15.47 -0.48 -0.85
C GLU A 35 14.28 0.50 -0.82
N PRO A 36 14.49 1.80 -0.56
CA PRO A 36 13.43 2.79 -0.60
C PRO A 36 12.76 2.86 -1.98
N ILE A 37 11.46 3.12 -1.97
CA ILE A 37 10.64 3.36 -3.16
C ILE A 37 10.46 4.87 -3.26
N GLY A 38 11.36 5.51 -4.03
CA GLY A 38 11.43 6.97 -4.07
C GLY A 38 11.75 7.54 -2.69
N ARG A 39 10.74 8.12 -2.03
CA ARG A 39 10.87 8.72 -0.68
C ARG A 39 10.41 7.79 0.44
N PHE A 40 9.71 6.71 0.10
CA PHE A 40 9.07 5.80 1.05
C PHE A 40 9.98 4.62 1.41
N ASP A 41 10.14 4.33 2.70
CA ASP A 41 10.82 3.10 3.16
C ASP A 41 9.80 1.99 3.43
N PRO A 42 9.64 0.99 2.55
CA PRO A 42 8.64 -0.06 2.75
C PRO A 42 8.97 -1.01 3.91
N GLY A 43 10.16 -0.92 4.52
CA GLY A 43 10.50 -1.65 5.73
C GLY A 43 10.02 -1.00 7.03
N GLN A 44 9.72 0.30 7.01
CA GLN A 44 9.46 1.08 8.23
C GLN A 44 8.21 1.96 8.12
N ASP A 45 7.93 2.50 6.94
CA ASP A 45 6.91 3.50 6.76
C ASP A 45 5.51 2.90 6.65
N LEU A 46 4.51 3.77 6.79
CA LEU A 46 3.09 3.49 6.60
C LEU A 46 2.54 4.46 5.56
N LEU A 47 1.87 3.94 4.55
CA LEU A 47 1.02 4.71 3.64
C LEU A 47 -0.41 4.72 4.19
N LEU A 48 -0.95 5.90 4.44
CA LEU A 48 -2.36 6.14 4.67
C LEU A 48 -2.97 6.70 3.38
N ALA A 49 -3.85 5.92 2.74
CA ALA A 49 -4.57 6.35 1.54
C ALA A 49 -5.96 6.84 1.96
N HIS A 50 -6.11 8.15 2.11
CA HIS A 50 -7.38 8.77 2.48
C HIS A 50 -8.16 9.11 1.23
N PHE A 51 -9.40 8.64 1.16
CA PHE A 51 -10.35 8.91 0.09
C PHE A 51 -11.57 9.61 0.68
N ASP A 52 -11.97 10.71 0.09
CA ASP A 52 -13.15 11.44 0.54
C ASP A 52 -14.44 10.74 0.09
N LEU A 53 -14.48 10.16 -1.13
CA LEU A 53 -15.63 9.52 -1.78
C LEU A 53 -16.88 10.41 -1.75
N LYS A 54 -16.70 11.72 -1.86
CA LYS A 54 -17.76 12.71 -1.76
C LYS A 54 -17.40 13.94 -2.60
N THR A 55 -18.29 14.52 -3.38
CA THR A 55 -19.41 13.85 -4.05
C THR A 55 -19.02 13.35 -5.45
N ASP A 56 -17.78 13.61 -5.89
CA ASP A 56 -17.18 13.05 -7.10
C ASP A 56 -16.91 11.54 -6.93
N VAL A 57 -16.80 10.82 -8.04
CA VAL A 57 -16.61 9.37 -8.13
C VAL A 57 -15.19 8.97 -8.57
N ASP A 58 -14.31 9.93 -8.83
CA ASP A 58 -12.90 9.76 -9.18
C ASP A 58 -12.14 8.90 -8.15
N ASP A 59 -12.40 9.10 -6.86
CA ASP A 59 -11.80 8.32 -5.77
C ASP A 59 -11.98 6.81 -5.93
N VAL A 60 -13.08 6.39 -6.55
CA VAL A 60 -13.37 4.97 -6.79
C VAL A 60 -12.37 4.37 -7.78
N HIS A 61 -11.95 5.13 -8.80
CA HIS A 61 -10.86 4.72 -9.68
C HIS A 61 -9.50 4.86 -8.99
N SER A 62 -9.29 5.88 -8.16
CA SER A 62 -8.06 6.03 -7.36
C SER A 62 -7.80 4.83 -6.46
N VAL A 63 -8.83 4.26 -5.84
CA VAL A 63 -8.76 2.98 -5.10
C VAL A 63 -8.28 1.83 -5.99
N ALA A 64 -8.83 1.69 -7.19
CA ALA A 64 -8.44 0.64 -8.14
C ALA A 64 -7.00 0.81 -8.67
N ALA A 65 -6.58 2.05 -8.88
CA ALA A 65 -5.24 2.38 -9.32
C ALA A 65 -4.21 2.14 -8.21
N ILE A 66 -4.48 2.52 -6.96
CA ILE A 66 -3.61 2.16 -5.82
C ILE A 66 -3.50 0.65 -5.68
N ALA A 67 -4.60 -0.11 -5.83
CA ALA A 67 -4.54 -1.58 -5.85
C ALA A 67 -3.61 -2.11 -6.96
N THR A 68 -3.60 -1.44 -8.11
CA THR A 68 -2.77 -1.79 -9.26
C THR A 68 -1.29 -1.52 -8.98
N MET A 69 -0.96 -0.39 -8.36
CA MET A 69 0.41 -0.09 -7.92
C MET A 69 0.90 -1.09 -6.87
N LEU A 70 0.08 -1.37 -5.85
CA LEU A 70 0.45 -2.26 -4.74
C LEU A 70 0.59 -3.73 -5.17
N ALA A 71 0.02 -4.11 -6.32
CA ALA A 71 0.21 -5.44 -6.91
C ALA A 71 1.58 -5.61 -7.59
N ASP A 72 2.32 -4.52 -7.84
CA ASP A 72 3.67 -4.58 -8.40
C ASP A 72 4.63 -5.24 -7.38
N PRO A 73 5.47 -6.22 -7.78
CA PRO A 73 6.43 -6.85 -6.87
C PRO A 73 7.39 -5.88 -6.17
N ALA A 74 7.71 -4.73 -6.78
CA ALA A 74 8.51 -3.68 -6.16
C ALA A 74 7.79 -3.05 -4.94
N MET A 75 6.46 -3.12 -4.90
CA MET A 75 5.61 -2.55 -3.85
C MET A 75 5.16 -3.60 -2.81
N ALA A 76 5.60 -4.86 -2.93
CA ALA A 76 5.09 -5.98 -2.11
C ALA A 76 5.28 -5.83 -0.59
N LYS A 77 6.15 -4.90 -0.15
CA LYS A 77 6.40 -4.60 1.27
C LYS A 77 5.72 -3.32 1.75
N VAL A 78 5.08 -2.56 0.86
CA VAL A 78 4.39 -1.34 1.24
C VAL A 78 3.26 -1.69 2.21
N ARG A 79 3.35 -1.15 3.43
CA ARG A 79 2.23 -1.19 4.38
C ARG A 79 1.29 -0.05 4.04
N CYS A 80 0.09 -0.39 3.59
CA CYS A 80 -0.95 0.57 3.24
C CYS A 80 -2.15 0.34 4.15
N HIS A 81 -2.76 1.41 4.64
CA HIS A 81 -4.06 1.38 5.29
C HIS A 81 -4.95 2.46 4.69
N ALA A 82 -6.07 2.05 4.10
CA ALA A 82 -6.98 2.99 3.42
C ALA A 82 -8.05 3.55 4.37
N VAL A 83 -8.57 4.73 4.05
CA VAL A 83 -9.69 5.34 4.79
C VAL A 83 -10.72 5.83 3.81
N ALA A 84 -11.93 5.26 3.88
CA ALA A 84 -13.08 5.70 3.13
C ALA A 84 -13.82 6.79 3.91
N GLY A 85 -14.28 7.85 3.25
CA GLY A 85 -15.06 8.91 3.90
C GLY A 85 -14.20 9.90 4.68
N ALA A 86 -12.96 10.12 4.27
CA ALA A 86 -12.05 11.11 4.85
C ALA A 86 -12.41 12.57 4.49
N TYR A 87 -13.69 12.86 4.23
CA TYR A 87 -14.14 14.18 3.78
C TYR A 87 -14.24 15.23 4.89
N GLY A 88 -14.23 16.50 4.47
CA GLY A 88 -14.39 17.69 5.28
C GLY A 88 -15.79 18.29 5.22
N VAL A 89 -15.88 19.61 5.00
CA VAL A 89 -17.13 20.38 5.04
C VAL A 89 -17.88 20.42 3.72
N GLN A 90 -17.39 19.69 2.72
CA GLN A 90 -18.01 19.64 1.41
C GLN A 90 -19.45 19.08 1.44
N THR A 91 -20.28 19.62 0.54
CA THR A 91 -21.67 19.20 0.39
C THR A 91 -21.81 18.13 -0.68
N GLY A 92 -22.95 17.43 -0.68
CA GLY A 92 -23.23 16.36 -1.65
C GLY A 92 -23.33 14.99 -0.98
N LEU A 93 -23.55 13.95 -1.78
CA LEU A 93 -23.76 12.61 -1.27
C LEU A 93 -22.47 11.80 -1.34
N TYR A 94 -22.23 11.02 -0.30
CA TYR A 94 -21.16 10.02 -0.30
C TYR A 94 -21.39 8.97 -1.40
N VAL A 95 -20.31 8.42 -1.95
CA VAL A 95 -20.31 7.35 -2.95
C VAL A 95 -20.07 6.01 -2.23
N PRO A 96 -21.09 5.14 -2.10
CA PRO A 96 -20.95 3.86 -1.42
C PRO A 96 -20.01 2.92 -2.18
N ALA A 97 -18.83 2.68 -1.61
CA ALA A 97 -17.75 1.90 -2.21
C ALA A 97 -17.17 0.82 -1.28
N GLU A 98 -17.81 0.50 -0.15
CA GLU A 98 -17.30 -0.40 0.89
C GLU A 98 -16.91 -1.77 0.31
N GLY A 99 -17.75 -2.34 -0.56
CA GLY A 99 -17.44 -3.61 -1.21
C GLY A 99 -16.27 -3.56 -2.22
N LEU A 100 -15.85 -2.38 -2.66
CA LEU A 100 -14.59 -2.20 -3.39
C LEU A 100 -13.40 -2.16 -2.42
N PHE A 101 -13.54 -1.48 -1.28
CA PHE A 101 -12.51 -1.45 -0.24
C PHE A 101 -12.25 -2.85 0.33
N ASP A 102 -13.30 -3.62 0.64
CA ASP A 102 -13.19 -5.02 1.04
C ASP A 102 -12.43 -5.86 0.00
N LEU A 103 -12.67 -5.61 -1.29
CA LEU A 103 -12.03 -6.35 -2.38
C LEU A 103 -10.53 -6.01 -2.53
N VAL A 104 -10.16 -4.76 -2.24
CA VAL A 104 -8.80 -4.23 -2.47
C VAL A 104 -7.91 -4.41 -1.25
N PHE A 105 -8.40 -3.99 -0.08
CA PHE A 105 -7.61 -3.87 1.14
C PHE A 105 -7.91 -4.97 2.15
N ASP A 106 -8.91 -5.83 1.92
CA ASP A 106 -9.36 -6.82 2.89
C ASP A 106 -9.66 -6.17 4.26
N ASP A 107 -8.84 -6.43 5.28
CA ASP A 107 -8.97 -5.82 6.60
C ASP A 107 -8.20 -4.49 6.73
N ASP A 108 -7.34 -4.10 5.78
CA ASP A 108 -6.45 -2.92 5.85
C ASP A 108 -7.12 -1.62 5.38
N TRP A 109 -8.36 -1.40 5.82
CA TRP A 109 -9.05 -0.13 5.61
C TRP A 109 -9.98 0.26 6.77
N SER A 110 -10.45 1.50 6.79
CA SER A 110 -11.41 1.99 7.79
C SER A 110 -12.50 2.83 7.16
N ASP A 111 -13.72 2.65 7.64
CA ASP A 111 -14.90 3.38 7.18
C ASP A 111 -15.17 4.58 8.09
N ALA A 112 -14.60 5.73 7.75
CA ALA A 112 -14.84 6.97 8.46
C ALA A 112 -16.20 7.60 8.13
N HIS A 113 -16.88 7.15 7.08
CA HIS A 113 -18.24 7.56 6.75
C HIS A 113 -19.25 6.94 7.73
N SER A 114 -19.17 5.63 7.93
CA SER A 114 -20.09 4.88 8.79
C SER A 114 -19.74 4.98 10.28
N ASP A 115 -18.46 4.93 10.64
CA ASP A 115 -17.98 5.01 12.03
C ASP A 115 -16.66 5.79 12.13
N ARG A 116 -16.79 7.12 12.11
CA ARG A 116 -15.65 8.04 12.19
C ARG A 116 -14.78 7.82 13.42
N ASP A 117 -15.38 7.51 14.57
CA ASP A 117 -14.62 7.36 15.82
C ASP A 117 -13.78 6.09 15.81
N ALA A 118 -14.34 4.97 15.35
CA ALA A 118 -13.60 3.72 15.21
C ALA A 118 -12.47 3.84 14.15
N ALA A 119 -12.76 4.47 13.01
CA ALA A 119 -11.75 4.74 11.99
C ALA A 119 -10.61 5.60 12.55
N LEU A 120 -10.96 6.67 13.27
CA LEU A 120 -9.99 7.58 13.86
C LEU A 120 -9.14 6.89 14.94
N ASP A 121 -9.71 6.03 15.78
CA ASP A 121 -8.97 5.24 16.76
C ASP A 121 -7.98 4.28 16.08
N ARG A 122 -8.44 3.57 15.06
CA ARG A 122 -7.59 2.61 14.33
C ARG A 122 -6.43 3.31 13.63
N VAL A 123 -6.71 4.37 12.85
CA VAL A 123 -5.69 5.09 12.08
C VAL A 123 -4.70 5.79 13.01
N THR A 124 -5.17 6.40 14.10
CA THR A 124 -4.29 6.99 15.12
C THR A 124 -3.36 5.94 15.72
N ARG A 125 -3.87 4.73 16.02
CA ARG A 125 -3.05 3.65 16.56
C ARG A 125 -1.98 3.19 15.57
N LEU A 126 -2.34 2.94 14.30
CA LEU A 126 -1.37 2.54 13.27
C LEU A 126 -0.28 3.58 13.03
N ALA A 127 -0.67 4.86 13.02
CA ALA A 127 0.26 5.97 12.90
C ALA A 127 1.19 6.05 14.12
N ALA A 128 0.66 5.95 15.34
CA ALA A 128 1.47 5.94 16.57
C ALA A 128 2.47 4.78 16.59
N GLU A 129 2.03 3.56 16.28
CA GLU A 129 2.89 2.37 16.21
C GLU A 129 4.03 2.55 15.18
N THR A 130 3.73 3.19 14.04
CA THR A 130 4.74 3.49 13.00
C THR A 130 5.77 4.51 13.49
N LEU A 131 5.33 5.59 14.12
CA LEU A 131 6.21 6.63 14.67
C LEU A 131 7.10 6.06 15.80
N GLU A 132 6.52 5.28 16.72
CA GLU A 132 7.22 4.60 17.81
C GLU A 132 8.29 3.62 17.29
N ALA A 133 8.03 2.96 16.15
CA ALA A 133 8.99 2.08 15.49
C ALA A 133 10.08 2.85 14.71
N GLY A 134 10.00 4.17 14.64
CA GLY A 134 10.98 5.02 13.96
C GLY A 134 10.64 5.37 12.50
N GLY A 135 9.51 4.88 11.99
CA GLY A 135 9.07 5.08 10.61
C GLY A 135 8.33 6.40 10.38
N THR A 136 8.06 6.68 9.11
CA THR A 136 7.31 7.84 8.63
C THR A 136 5.89 7.43 8.26
N VAL A 137 4.92 8.25 8.63
CA VAL A 137 3.52 8.14 8.19
C VAL A 137 3.34 9.07 6.99
N TRP A 138 3.07 8.48 5.84
CA TRP A 138 2.78 9.20 4.60
C TRP A 138 1.28 9.18 4.36
N VAL A 139 0.67 10.34 4.20
CA VAL A 139 -0.75 10.49 3.89
C VAL A 139 -0.89 10.96 2.45
N ALA A 140 -1.52 10.14 1.62
CA ALA A 140 -2.11 10.59 0.35
C ALA A 140 -3.53 11.07 0.66
N GLU A 141 -3.75 12.36 0.47
CA GLU A 141 -4.96 13.09 0.87
C GLU A 141 -5.83 13.40 -0.35
N ALA A 142 -6.57 12.39 -0.83
CA ALA A 142 -7.46 12.44 -1.99
C ALA A 142 -8.77 13.21 -1.69
N GLY A 143 -8.63 14.45 -1.19
CA GLY A 143 -9.75 15.21 -0.67
C GLY A 143 -9.33 16.13 0.46
N GLN A 144 -10.15 16.24 1.51
CA GLN A 144 -9.99 17.27 2.54
C GLN A 144 -9.25 16.78 3.78
N SER A 145 -8.42 17.64 4.39
CA SER A 145 -7.56 17.23 5.52
C SER A 145 -8.24 17.17 6.89
N ASP A 146 -9.58 17.24 6.98
CA ASP A 146 -10.32 17.24 8.26
C ASP A 146 -10.11 15.93 9.05
N PHE A 147 -10.13 14.78 8.37
CA PHE A 147 -9.84 13.50 9.02
C PHE A 147 -8.39 13.42 9.48
N THR A 148 -7.44 13.82 8.63
CA THR A 148 -6.01 13.89 8.99
C THR A 148 -5.76 14.84 10.17
N ALA A 149 -6.42 15.99 10.22
CA ALA A 149 -6.31 16.91 11.35
C ALA A 149 -6.75 16.26 12.67
N ALA A 150 -7.83 15.47 12.64
CA ALA A 150 -8.30 14.73 13.81
C ALA A 150 -7.27 13.66 14.26
N VAL A 151 -6.68 12.91 13.32
CA VAL A 151 -5.61 11.94 13.61
C VAL A 151 -4.43 12.63 14.27
N VAL A 152 -3.93 13.72 13.66
CA VAL A 152 -2.75 14.45 14.15
C VAL A 152 -3.00 15.08 15.53
N ARG A 153 -4.23 15.51 15.83
CA ARG A 153 -4.59 15.98 17.19
C ARG A 153 -4.48 14.88 18.23
N ARG A 154 -5.00 13.68 17.95
CA ARG A 154 -4.88 12.54 18.88
C ARG A 154 -3.42 12.07 19.05
N LEU A 155 -2.61 12.17 18.00
CA LEU A 155 -1.17 11.87 18.10
C LEU A 155 -0.42 12.90 18.94
N ALA A 156 -0.76 14.19 18.82
CA ALA A 156 -0.11 15.28 19.57
C ALA A 156 -0.27 15.19 21.10
N GLU A 157 -1.21 14.37 21.59
CA GLU A 157 -1.35 14.07 23.02
C GLU A 157 -0.17 13.26 23.57
N ARG A 158 0.57 12.54 22.73
CA ARG A 158 1.63 11.61 23.13
C ARG A 158 2.92 11.68 22.32
N VAL A 159 2.88 12.22 21.10
CA VAL A 159 4.03 12.33 20.21
C VAL A 159 4.57 13.78 20.24
N PRO A 160 5.89 13.98 20.42
CA PRO A 160 6.51 15.29 20.36
C PRO A 160 6.21 16.05 19.06
N ALA A 161 6.04 17.36 19.14
CA ALA A 161 5.64 18.19 18.00
C ALA A 161 6.68 18.21 16.86
N ASP A 162 7.97 18.11 17.18
CA ASP A 162 9.06 18.00 16.21
C ASP A 162 9.04 16.66 15.47
N GLU A 163 8.68 15.59 16.17
CA GLU A 163 8.48 14.27 15.56
C GLU A 163 7.27 14.27 14.61
N LEU A 164 6.12 14.82 15.03
CA LEU A 164 4.96 14.98 14.13
C LEU A 164 5.32 15.77 12.88
N ARG A 165 6.09 16.86 13.03
CA ARG A 165 6.47 17.74 11.92
C ARG A 165 7.49 17.12 10.98
N SER A 166 8.28 16.15 11.44
CA SER A 166 9.32 15.51 10.62
C SER A 166 8.88 14.16 10.04
N ARG A 167 7.97 13.44 10.70
CA ARG A 167 7.60 12.07 10.36
C ARG A 167 6.14 11.85 9.97
N ILE A 168 5.30 12.87 9.99
CA ILE A 168 4.02 12.82 9.29
C ILE A 168 4.14 13.70 8.05
N VAL A 169 4.10 13.07 6.88
CA VAL A 169 4.14 13.76 5.59
C VAL A 169 2.76 13.67 4.96
N VAL A 170 2.13 14.81 4.72
CA VAL A 170 0.80 14.87 4.09
C VAL A 170 0.98 15.41 2.68
N VAL A 171 0.55 14.66 1.67
CA VAL A 171 0.66 15.03 0.27
C VAL A 171 -0.75 15.23 -0.26
N GLN A 172 -1.03 16.43 -0.76
CA GLN A 172 -2.34 16.80 -1.30
C GLN A 172 -2.16 17.53 -2.63
N HIS A 173 -2.98 17.18 -3.61
CA HIS A 173 -3.08 17.92 -4.87
C HIS A 173 -4.37 18.75 -4.94
N ALA A 174 -4.42 19.64 -5.94
CA ALA A 174 -5.53 20.54 -6.27
C ALA A 174 -5.85 21.65 -5.25
N ASP A 175 -6.26 22.81 -5.77
CA ASP A 175 -6.69 23.97 -4.96
C ASP A 175 -8.02 23.68 -4.26
N TRP A 176 -8.92 22.98 -4.95
CA TRP A 176 -10.25 22.67 -4.47
C TRP A 176 -10.23 21.90 -3.13
N ASN A 177 -9.35 20.90 -3.00
CA ASN A 177 -9.19 20.12 -1.78
C ASN A 177 -8.89 20.99 -0.55
N GLU A 178 -8.05 22.01 -0.72
CA GLU A 178 -7.75 22.98 0.35
C GLU A 178 -8.94 23.91 0.65
N GLU A 179 -9.70 24.31 -0.38
CA GLU A 179 -10.83 25.23 -0.26
C GLU A 179 -12.04 24.63 0.46
N VAL A 180 -12.25 23.31 0.33
CA VAL A 180 -13.34 22.59 1.00
C VAL A 180 -12.92 21.86 2.28
N THR A 181 -11.67 22.01 2.70
CA THR A 181 -11.20 21.61 4.05
C THR A 181 -11.61 22.66 5.08
N THR A 182 -11.95 22.27 6.31
CA THR A 182 -12.14 23.24 7.40
C THR A 182 -10.87 24.08 7.57
N ALA A 183 -10.97 25.41 7.45
CA ALA A 183 -9.79 26.29 7.45
C ALA A 183 -8.88 26.13 8.69
N ALA A 184 -9.48 25.88 9.87
CA ALA A 184 -8.73 25.62 11.10
C ALA A 184 -7.94 24.30 11.04
N ASP A 185 -8.48 23.29 10.36
CA ASP A 185 -7.92 21.94 10.24
C ASP A 185 -6.79 21.94 9.21
N LEU A 186 -7.00 22.55 8.04
CA LEU A 186 -5.93 22.76 7.06
C LEU A 186 -4.74 23.53 7.69
N SER A 187 -5.05 24.60 8.42
CA SER A 187 -4.05 25.42 9.10
C SER A 187 -3.31 24.63 10.18
N TYR A 188 -4.01 23.73 10.89
CA TYR A 188 -3.42 22.86 11.90
C TYR A 188 -2.49 21.82 11.28
N VAL A 189 -2.92 21.12 10.23
CA VAL A 189 -2.12 20.12 9.52
C VAL A 189 -0.83 20.77 8.98
N ARG A 190 -0.93 21.86 8.23
CA ARG A 190 0.24 22.58 7.68
C ARG A 190 1.29 23.01 8.72
N ARG A 191 0.85 23.35 9.93
CA ARG A 191 1.76 23.74 11.03
C ARG A 191 2.35 22.55 11.78
N THR A 192 1.65 21.42 11.82
CA THR A 192 1.99 20.30 12.71
C THR A 192 2.65 19.14 11.97
N THR A 193 2.48 19.04 10.65
CA THR A 193 3.05 17.99 9.80
C THR A 193 4.01 18.58 8.77
N ASN A 194 4.71 17.72 8.05
CA ASN A 194 5.38 18.05 6.80
C ASN A 194 4.34 18.04 5.67
N TYR A 195 3.64 19.16 5.51
CA TYR A 195 2.61 19.30 4.48
C TYR A 195 3.23 19.65 3.12
N LYS A 196 2.91 18.85 2.11
CA LYS A 196 3.35 18.99 0.73
C LYS A 196 2.17 19.13 -0.20
N ARG A 197 1.97 20.36 -0.71
CA ARG A 197 1.13 20.59 -1.87
C ARG A 197 1.89 20.22 -3.14
N ILE A 198 1.24 19.48 -4.03
CA ILE A 198 1.73 19.15 -5.37
C ILE A 198 0.82 19.78 -6.44
N PRO A 199 1.30 19.94 -7.69
CA PRO A 199 0.47 20.31 -8.83
C PRO A 199 -0.74 19.37 -9.05
N ASP A 200 -1.70 19.85 -9.82
CA ASP A 200 -2.97 19.15 -10.09
C ASP A 200 -2.76 17.82 -10.84
N GLY A 201 -3.24 16.73 -10.25
CA GLY A 201 -3.19 15.37 -10.81
C GLY A 201 -4.12 15.14 -12.01
N ASN A 202 -4.97 16.12 -12.35
CA ASN A 202 -5.79 16.09 -13.57
C ASN A 202 -5.03 16.55 -14.82
N SER A 203 -3.92 17.26 -14.63
CA SER A 203 -3.22 17.96 -15.71
C SER A 203 -1.85 17.34 -15.98
N VAL A 204 -1.55 17.08 -17.25
CA VAL A 204 -0.21 16.65 -17.68
C VAL A 204 0.77 17.84 -17.74
N GLY A 205 2.06 17.56 -17.56
CA GLY A 205 3.14 18.54 -17.85
C GLY A 205 3.29 19.68 -16.84
N ASN A 206 2.65 19.58 -15.67
CA ASN A 206 2.75 20.57 -14.59
C ASN A 206 3.72 20.16 -13.46
N GLY A 207 4.37 19.00 -13.56
CA GLY A 207 5.29 18.44 -12.56
C GLY A 207 4.71 17.29 -11.74
N THR A 208 3.47 16.90 -11.99
CA THR A 208 2.84 15.64 -11.55
C THR A 208 2.27 14.88 -12.75
N PRO A 209 2.01 13.58 -12.62
CA PRO A 209 1.26 12.84 -13.62
C PRO A 209 -0.17 13.37 -13.77
N GLY A 210 -0.71 13.32 -14.99
CA GLY A 210 -2.10 13.69 -15.31
C GLY A 210 -2.96 12.44 -15.49
N PHE A 211 -3.67 12.00 -14.45
CA PHE A 211 -4.43 10.75 -14.44
C PHE A 211 -5.93 10.89 -14.74
N ARG A 212 -6.34 12.04 -15.25
CA ARG A 212 -7.67 12.24 -15.86
C ARG A 212 -7.59 12.10 -17.37
N SER A 213 -8.40 11.21 -17.93
CA SER A 213 -8.57 11.00 -19.36
C SER A 213 -10.03 11.17 -19.75
N GLU A 214 -10.30 12.07 -20.68
CA GLU A 214 -11.65 12.25 -21.27
C GLU A 214 -11.99 11.17 -22.31
N LEU A 215 -10.95 10.53 -22.87
CA LEU A 215 -11.11 9.43 -23.81
C LEU A 215 -10.98 8.09 -23.09
N PRO A 216 -11.66 7.03 -23.57
CA PRO A 216 -11.47 5.69 -23.04
C PRO A 216 -10.01 5.25 -23.10
N VAL A 217 -9.51 4.78 -21.96
CA VAL A 217 -8.19 4.16 -21.81
C VAL A 217 -8.35 2.65 -22.00
N ASP A 218 -7.51 2.01 -22.81
CA ASP A 218 -7.57 0.57 -23.04
C ASP A 218 -6.93 -0.22 -21.88
N TRP A 219 -7.52 -0.12 -20.69
CA TRP A 219 -7.04 -0.81 -19.49
C TRP A 219 -7.33 -2.31 -19.56
N GLN A 220 -8.38 -2.73 -20.27
CA GLN A 220 -8.82 -4.13 -20.32
C GLN A 220 -7.80 -5.05 -20.98
N THR A 221 -7.12 -4.58 -22.04
CA THR A 221 -6.07 -5.36 -22.70
C THR A 221 -4.75 -5.33 -21.94
N ARG A 222 -4.52 -4.28 -21.14
CA ARG A 222 -3.29 -4.09 -20.36
C ARG A 222 -3.26 -4.86 -19.05
N ILE A 223 -4.40 -4.95 -18.36
CA ILE A 223 -4.47 -5.68 -17.09
C ILE A 223 -4.45 -7.18 -17.34
N THR A 224 -3.31 -7.78 -17.03
CA THR A 224 -3.09 -9.23 -17.16
C THR A 224 -3.42 -10.00 -15.87
N ILE A 225 -3.54 -9.29 -14.74
CA ILE A 225 -3.82 -9.88 -13.43
C ILE A 225 -5.35 -9.94 -13.22
N ALA A 226 -5.91 -11.16 -13.14
CA ALA A 226 -7.35 -11.37 -13.06
C ALA A 226 -8.04 -10.67 -11.86
N ARG A 227 -7.35 -10.58 -10.71
CA ARG A 227 -7.84 -9.84 -9.54
C ARG A 227 -7.98 -8.34 -9.86
N LEU A 228 -6.95 -7.72 -10.45
CA LEU A 228 -6.99 -6.31 -10.85
C LEU A 228 -8.09 -6.04 -11.89
N ALA A 229 -8.29 -6.94 -12.85
CA ALA A 229 -9.39 -6.81 -13.82
C ALA A 229 -10.77 -6.88 -13.15
N THR A 230 -10.89 -7.55 -12.00
CA THR A 230 -12.13 -7.56 -11.20
C THR A 230 -12.30 -6.27 -10.42
N ILE A 231 -11.23 -5.77 -9.81
CA ILE A 231 -11.20 -4.49 -9.08
C ILE A 231 -11.59 -3.34 -10.01
N TRP A 232 -10.96 -3.22 -11.19
CA TRP A 232 -11.27 -2.14 -12.14
C TRP A 232 -12.70 -2.18 -12.67
N ARG A 233 -13.23 -3.37 -13.00
CA ARG A 233 -14.66 -3.50 -13.35
C ARG A 233 -15.56 -3.01 -12.23
N ARG A 234 -15.27 -3.42 -10.99
CA ARG A 234 -16.06 -3.01 -9.82
C ARG A 234 -16.02 -1.50 -9.61
N ALA A 235 -14.85 -0.89 -9.74
CA ALA A 235 -14.66 0.55 -9.62
C ALA A 235 -15.44 1.32 -10.69
N ILE A 236 -15.29 0.93 -11.95
CA ILE A 236 -16.00 1.53 -13.09
C ILE A 236 -17.52 1.37 -12.94
N ASP A 237 -17.99 0.20 -12.48
CA ASP A 237 -19.42 -0.04 -12.24
C ASP A 237 -19.99 0.88 -11.15
N ILE A 238 -19.24 1.11 -10.06
CA ILE A 238 -19.62 2.03 -8.99
C ILE A 238 -19.62 3.48 -9.50
N ALA A 239 -18.55 3.90 -10.18
CA ALA A 239 -18.43 5.24 -10.73
C ALA A 239 -19.60 5.54 -11.69
N ASN A 240 -19.84 4.68 -12.68
CA ASN A 240 -20.95 4.85 -13.63
C ASN A 240 -22.33 4.83 -12.97
N ARG A 241 -22.49 4.10 -11.87
CA ARG A 241 -23.76 4.06 -11.12
C ARG A 241 -24.07 5.38 -10.42
N TYR A 242 -23.06 6.07 -9.89
CA TYR A 242 -23.26 7.23 -9.02
C TYR A 242 -22.88 8.57 -9.66
N ASN A 243 -22.13 8.58 -10.77
CA ASN A 243 -21.68 9.79 -11.46
C ASN A 243 -22.87 10.68 -11.87
N GLY A 244 -22.94 11.92 -11.36
CA GLY A 244 -24.02 12.87 -11.65
C GLY A 244 -25.42 12.44 -11.16
N VAL A 245 -25.54 11.38 -10.37
CA VAL A 245 -26.83 10.83 -9.91
C VAL A 245 -27.18 11.39 -8.52
N GLU A 246 -28.46 11.68 -8.29
CA GLU A 246 -28.98 12.17 -6.98
C GLU A 246 -28.33 13.48 -6.50
N GLY A 247 -27.89 14.33 -7.44
CA GLY A 247 -27.23 15.60 -7.11
C GLY A 247 -25.76 15.46 -6.74
N ARG A 248 -25.15 14.29 -6.99
CA ARG A 248 -23.69 14.14 -6.98
C ARG A 248 -23.06 14.92 -8.13
N TYR A 249 -21.77 15.22 -7.98
CA TYR A 249 -21.00 15.87 -9.03
C TYR A 249 -20.98 15.00 -10.29
N LEU A 250 -21.04 15.66 -11.45
CA LEU A 250 -20.92 15.01 -12.74
C LEU A 250 -19.47 15.14 -13.20
N ASN A 251 -18.70 14.07 -13.05
CA ASN A 251 -17.39 13.97 -13.65
C ASN A 251 -17.55 13.70 -15.15
N GLU A 252 -17.29 14.74 -15.96
CA GLU A 252 -17.49 14.70 -17.40
C GLU A 252 -16.57 13.70 -18.12
N ALA A 253 -15.35 13.48 -17.60
CA ALA A 253 -14.41 12.51 -18.17
C ALA A 253 -14.95 11.08 -18.00
N ILE A 254 -15.41 10.75 -16.80
CA ILE A 254 -16.02 9.43 -16.52
C ILE A 254 -17.33 9.27 -17.31
N ALA A 255 -18.15 10.32 -17.41
CA ALA A 255 -19.38 10.29 -18.21
C ALA A 255 -19.13 10.03 -19.70
N ALA A 256 -17.98 10.48 -20.22
CA ALA A 256 -17.54 10.22 -21.59
C ALA A 256 -16.94 8.82 -21.80
N GLY A 257 -16.87 7.99 -20.76
CA GLY A 257 -16.25 6.66 -20.78
C GLY A 257 -14.73 6.68 -20.56
N GLY A 258 -14.20 7.83 -20.16
CA GLY A 258 -12.82 7.99 -19.71
C GLY A 258 -12.60 7.50 -18.28
N LEU A 259 -11.43 7.82 -17.74
CA LEU A 259 -11.04 7.49 -16.37
C LEU A 259 -10.57 8.75 -15.66
N ASP A 260 -10.74 8.77 -14.36
CA ASP A 260 -10.23 9.83 -13.50
C ASP A 260 -9.77 9.22 -12.19
N PHE A 261 -8.46 9.23 -11.96
CA PHE A 261 -7.81 8.75 -10.73
C PHE A 261 -6.70 9.72 -10.32
N SER A 262 -6.96 11.03 -10.45
CA SER A 262 -5.98 12.10 -10.20
C SER A 262 -5.35 12.05 -8.82
N ASP A 263 -6.04 11.54 -7.80
CA ASP A 263 -5.50 11.44 -6.44
C ASP A 263 -4.28 10.54 -6.32
N VAL A 264 -4.12 9.60 -7.25
CA VAL A 264 -2.94 8.72 -7.32
C VAL A 264 -1.66 9.52 -7.55
N SER A 265 -1.74 10.75 -8.04
CA SER A 265 -0.57 11.63 -8.17
C SER A 265 0.12 11.92 -6.83
N GLU A 266 -0.61 11.83 -5.71
CA GLU A 266 -0.03 11.97 -4.36
C GLU A 266 0.81 10.75 -4.00
N VAL A 267 0.30 9.54 -4.24
CA VAL A 267 1.04 8.29 -4.06
C VAL A 267 2.22 8.21 -5.03
N ALA A 268 2.04 8.64 -6.29
CA ALA A 268 3.11 8.75 -7.27
C ALA A 268 4.23 9.67 -6.76
N TRP A 269 3.89 10.81 -6.17
CA TRP A 269 4.87 11.69 -5.56
C TRP A 269 5.57 11.03 -4.35
N ILE A 270 4.84 10.34 -3.48
CA ILE A 270 5.43 9.63 -2.33
C ILE A 270 6.46 8.59 -2.82
N PHE A 271 6.13 7.84 -3.88
CA PHE A 271 6.97 6.78 -4.43
C PHE A 271 8.01 7.23 -5.45
N GLY A 272 8.12 8.52 -5.75
CA GLY A 272 9.13 9.02 -6.69
C GLY A 272 8.81 8.67 -8.15
N LEU A 273 7.53 8.65 -8.52
CA LEU A 273 6.98 8.26 -9.82
C LEU A 273 6.43 9.46 -10.60
N GLU A 274 6.94 10.66 -10.33
CA GLU A 274 6.54 11.88 -11.04
C GLU A 274 6.94 11.87 -12.53
N ASP A 275 7.70 10.87 -12.97
CA ASP A 275 8.07 10.62 -14.36
C ASP A 275 6.95 10.01 -15.21
N LEU A 276 5.87 9.52 -14.57
CA LEU A 276 4.67 9.10 -15.27
C LEU A 276 3.97 10.29 -15.91
N THR A 277 3.62 10.16 -17.19
CA THR A 277 2.93 11.22 -17.93
C THR A 277 1.45 11.23 -17.62
N ASP A 278 0.78 10.10 -17.84
CA ASP A 278 -0.68 10.01 -17.91
C ASP A 278 -1.21 8.60 -17.55
N ALA A 279 -2.53 8.41 -17.71
CA ALA A 279 -3.19 7.15 -17.44
C ALA A 279 -2.68 5.97 -18.30
N GLU A 280 -2.30 6.20 -19.56
CA GLU A 280 -1.78 5.15 -20.43
C GLU A 280 -0.41 4.68 -19.90
N ALA A 281 0.48 5.63 -19.58
CA ALA A 281 1.79 5.34 -18.98
C ALA A 281 1.66 4.60 -17.64
N PHE A 282 0.63 4.91 -16.84
CA PHE A 282 0.33 4.20 -15.60
C PHE A 282 0.03 2.71 -15.85
N PHE A 283 -0.89 2.40 -16.77
CA PHE A 283 -1.23 0.99 -17.05
C PHE A 283 -0.07 0.26 -17.72
N ASP A 284 0.66 0.90 -18.63
CA ASP A 284 1.84 0.29 -19.25
C ASP A 284 2.89 -0.13 -18.19
N ARG A 285 3.01 0.64 -17.10
CA ARG A 285 3.96 0.35 -16.00
C ARG A 285 3.46 -0.74 -15.06
N PHE A 286 2.21 -0.66 -14.58
CA PHE A 286 1.76 -1.45 -13.44
C PHE A 286 0.74 -2.56 -13.76
N ALA A 287 0.11 -2.54 -14.94
CA ALA A 287 -0.95 -3.49 -15.27
C ALA A 287 -0.45 -4.87 -15.73
N THR A 288 0.85 -4.99 -16.00
CA THR A 288 1.48 -6.20 -16.55
C THR A 288 2.21 -6.97 -15.47
N CYS A 289 2.09 -8.31 -15.48
CA CYS A 289 2.97 -9.15 -14.68
C CYS A 289 4.39 -9.10 -15.27
N PRO A 290 5.46 -8.85 -14.49
CA PRO A 290 6.81 -8.88 -15.01
C PRO A 290 7.10 -10.23 -15.68
N ALA A 291 7.55 -10.19 -16.93
CA ALA A 291 7.96 -11.36 -17.69
C ALA A 291 9.21 -12.00 -17.04
N GLY A 292 9.02 -12.78 -15.98
CA GLY A 292 10.12 -13.36 -15.19
C GLY A 292 9.70 -14.19 -13.99
N GLY A 293 8.47 -14.04 -13.49
CA GLY A 293 7.91 -14.92 -12.47
C GLY A 293 7.50 -16.26 -13.06
N ARG A 294 8.44 -17.22 -13.16
CA ARG A 294 8.08 -18.62 -13.41
C ARG A 294 7.15 -19.08 -12.28
N GLY A 295 5.88 -19.27 -12.61
CA GLY A 295 4.98 -20.11 -11.84
C GLY A 295 5.50 -21.55 -11.85
N ASN A 296 6.29 -21.89 -10.84
CA ASN A 296 6.52 -23.24 -10.34
C ASN A 296 5.90 -23.22 -8.93
N GLU A 297 5.02 -24.11 -8.48
CA GLU A 297 4.69 -25.46 -8.90
C GLU A 297 3.28 -25.78 -8.38
N ASP A 298 2.48 -26.46 -9.21
CA ASP A 298 1.31 -27.23 -8.80
C ASP A 298 1.78 -28.38 -7.89
N PRO A 299 1.35 -28.47 -6.62
CA PRO A 299 1.68 -29.59 -5.75
C PRO A 299 0.67 -30.72 -5.98
N SER A 300 0.62 -31.26 -7.20
CA SER A 300 -0.15 -32.47 -7.47
C SER A 300 0.56 -33.39 -8.47
N GLY A 301 1.82 -33.71 -8.17
CA GLY A 301 2.61 -34.66 -8.96
C GLY A 301 3.29 -35.73 -8.11
N GLY A 302 2.61 -36.85 -7.88
CA GLY A 302 3.27 -38.14 -7.65
C GLY A 302 2.35 -39.21 -7.08
N THR A 303 2.30 -40.46 -7.57
CA THR A 303 3.05 -41.14 -8.64
C THR A 303 2.44 -42.54 -8.81
N GLY A 304 2.34 -43.02 -10.06
CA GLY A 304 2.47 -44.44 -10.46
C GLY A 304 1.24 -45.35 -10.27
N LEU A 305 0.96 -46.37 -11.08
CA LEU A 305 1.69 -47.07 -12.15
C LEU A 305 0.68 -47.95 -12.92
N ILE A 306 0.80 -47.98 -14.25
CA ILE A 306 0.72 -49.11 -15.20
C ILE A 306 -0.23 -50.29 -14.91
N GLY A 307 -1.09 -50.61 -15.89
CA GLY A 307 -1.42 -52.02 -16.17
C GLY A 307 -2.68 -52.31 -16.99
N GLY A 308 -2.49 -52.65 -18.27
CA GLY A 308 -3.13 -53.80 -18.94
C GLY A 308 -4.65 -53.81 -19.14
N GLY A 309 -5.09 -53.75 -20.40
CA GLY A 309 -6.50 -53.89 -20.77
C GLY A 309 -7.11 -55.27 -20.58
N ASN A 310 -8.44 -55.34 -20.61
CA ASN A 310 -9.16 -56.39 -21.32
C ASN A 310 -10.63 -56.02 -21.58
N ARG A 311 -11.18 -56.66 -22.62
CA ARG A 311 -12.51 -56.52 -23.23
C ARG A 311 -13.71 -56.92 -22.33
N LEU A 312 -14.82 -56.17 -22.52
CA LEU A 312 -16.25 -56.55 -22.69
C LEU A 312 -16.97 -57.43 -21.60
N PRO A 313 -18.31 -57.58 -21.63
CA PRO A 313 -19.38 -56.56 -21.71
C PRO A 313 -20.54 -56.83 -20.71
N ARG A 314 -21.43 -55.85 -20.51
CA ARG A 314 -22.90 -55.97 -20.57
C ARG A 314 -23.54 -54.59 -20.51
#